data_AF-A0A537N111-F1
#
_entry.id   AF-A0A537N111-F1
#
_cell.length_a   1.000
_cell.length_b   1.000
_cell.length_c   1.000
_cell.angle_alpha   90.00
_cell.angle_beta   90.00
_cell.angle_gamma   90.00
#
_symmetry.space_group_name_H-M   'P 1'
#
loop_
_entity.id
_entity.type
_entity.pdbx_description
1 polymer ?
#
loop_
_entity_poly.entity_id
_entity_poly.type
_entity_poly.pdbx_seq_one_letter_code
_entity_poly.pdbx_strand_id
1 'polypeptide(L)' 'MKRSNARWTIGLLVAGGLLLVAGANAHLVYVAVTSQPDCLQHVRSGGDARPGQFSVAKSAC' A
#
# COMPACT_ATOMS: atom_id res chain seq x y z
N MET A 1 -8.22 44.48 3.72
CA MET A 1 -7.63 43.39 4.53
C MET A 1 -8.27 42.01 4.27
N LYS A 2 -8.61 41.64 3.01
CA LYS A 2 -9.35 40.39 2.70
C LYS A 2 -8.60 39.41 1.78
N ARG A 3 -7.59 39.90 1.03
CA ARG A 3 -6.77 39.08 0.10
C ARG A 3 -5.66 38.28 0.79
N SER A 4 -5.11 38.77 1.91
CA SER A 4 -4.08 38.07 2.70
C SER A 4 -4.59 36.76 3.27
N ASN A 5 -5.81 36.78 3.80
CA ASN A 5 -6.41 35.65 4.49
C ASN A 5 -6.75 34.54 3.50
N ALA A 6 -7.25 34.89 2.31
CA ALA A 6 -7.53 33.93 1.24
C ALA A 6 -6.26 33.21 0.74
N ARG A 7 -5.13 33.92 0.62
CA ARG A 7 -3.84 33.32 0.24
C ARG A 7 -3.34 32.35 1.30
N TRP A 8 -3.49 32.70 2.57
CA TRP A 8 -3.15 31.83 3.69
C TRP A 8 -4.04 30.60 3.76
N THR A 9 -5.36 30.75 3.61
CA THR A 9 -6.27 29.60 3.60
C THR A 9 -5.98 28.66 2.44
N ILE A 10 -5.70 29.19 1.24
CA ILE A 10 -5.31 28.36 0.09
C ILE A 10 -3.99 27.65 0.38
N GLY A 11 -2.99 28.35 0.92
CA GLY A 11 -1.71 27.75 1.30
C GLY A 11 -1.86 26.60 2.29
N LEU A 12 -2.70 26.77 3.32
CA LEU A 12 -3.00 25.72 4.30
C LEU A 12 -3.72 24.52 3.66
N LEU A 13 -4.67 24.75 2.77
CA LEU A 13 -5.37 23.68 2.06
C LEU A 13 -4.42 22.88 1.15
N VAL A 14 -3.54 23.57 0.41
CA VAL A 14 -2.55 22.92 -0.45
C VAL A 14 -1.56 22.10 0.39
N ALA A 15 -1.01 22.69 1.45
CA ALA A 15 -0.09 21.99 2.35
C ALA A 15 -0.76 20.78 3.02
N GLY A 16 -1.99 20.93 3.49
CA GLY A 16 -2.78 19.85 4.07
C GLY A 16 -3.05 18.72 3.08
N GLY A 17 -3.43 19.05 1.84
CA GLY A 17 -3.61 18.06 0.78
C GLY A 17 -2.32 17.31 0.44
N LEU A 18 -1.19 18.02 0.37
CA LEU A 18 0.12 17.41 0.09
C LEU A 18 0.53 16.45 1.21
N LEU A 19 0.33 16.84 2.46
CA LEU A 19 0.62 15.99 3.62
C LEU A 19 -0.27 14.74 3.65
N LEU A 20 -1.56 14.87 3.32
CA LEU A 20 -2.47 13.72 3.22
C LEU A 20 -2.01 12.72 2.16
N VAL A 21 -1.69 13.19 0.96
CA VAL A 21 -1.21 12.33 -0.13
C VAL A 21 0.12 11.67 0.25
N ALA A 22 1.05 12.42 0.82
CA ALA A 22 2.33 11.89 1.27
C ALA A 22 2.15 10.81 2.35
N GLY A 23 1.31 11.07 3.36
CA GLY A 23 1.01 10.12 4.43
C GLY A 23 0.34 8.84 3.92
N ALA A 24 -0.63 8.96 3.01
CA ALA A 24 -1.28 7.80 2.39
C ALA A 24 -0.27 6.93 1.63
N ASN A 25 0.61 7.54 0.83
CA ASN A 25 1.64 6.80 0.10
C ASN A 25 2.68 6.17 1.03
N ALA A 26 3.11 6.88 2.07
CA ALA A 26 4.02 6.33 3.09
C ALA A 26 3.41 5.11 3.79
N HIS A 27 2.11 5.14 4.08
CA HIS A 27 1.40 4.00 4.64
C HIS A 27 1.37 2.80 3.69
N LEU A 28 1.16 3.01 2.39
CA LEU A 28 1.23 1.93 1.39
C LEU A 28 2.62 1.29 1.34
N VAL A 29 3.69 2.10 1.37
CA VAL A 29 5.08 1.60 1.42
C VAL A 29 5.31 0.81 2.70
N TYR A 30 4.85 1.30 3.85
CA TYR A 30 4.93 0.60 5.12
C TYR A 30 4.27 -0.78 5.01
N VAL A 31 3.00 -0.84 4.58
CA VAL A 31 2.26 -2.09 4.42
C VAL A 31 3.00 -3.06 3.49
N ALA A 32 3.51 -2.57 2.36
CA ALA A 32 4.22 -3.42 1.40
C ALA A 32 5.49 -4.06 1.99
N VAL A 33 6.19 -3.38 2.89
CA VAL A 33 7.43 -3.85 3.50
C VAL A 33 7.18 -4.65 4.79
N THR A 34 6.18 -4.27 5.58
CA THR A 34 5.89 -4.92 6.86
C THR A 34 4.99 -6.12 6.76
N SER A 35 4.25 -6.25 5.66
CA SER A 35 3.54 -7.49 5.39
C SER A 35 4.59 -8.58 5.21
N GLN A 36 4.75 -9.43 6.22
CA GLN A 36 5.35 -10.74 6.05
C GLN A 36 4.22 -11.60 5.45
N PRO A 37 4.16 -11.83 4.13
CA PRO A 37 3.40 -12.96 3.66
C PRO A 37 4.15 -14.15 4.25
N ASP A 38 3.59 -14.78 5.29
CA ASP A 38 4.15 -16.02 5.82
C ASP A 38 4.58 -16.86 4.62
N CYS A 39 5.87 -17.22 4.60
CA CYS A 39 6.41 -18.09 3.57
C CYS A 39 5.88 -19.49 3.87
N LEU A 40 4.58 -19.68 3.62
CA LEU A 40 3.93 -20.97 3.65
C LEU A 40 4.70 -21.88 2.70
N GLN A 41 4.80 -23.16 3.06
CA GLN A 41 5.38 -24.17 2.17
C GLN A 41 4.50 -24.29 0.94
N HIS A 42 4.80 -23.48 -0.06
CA HIS A 42 4.10 -23.45 -1.33
C HIS A 42 4.46 -24.72 -2.09
N VAL A 43 3.47 -25.58 -2.34
CA VAL A 43 3.65 -26.71 -3.25
C VAL A 43 3.84 -26.14 -4.65
N ARG A 44 4.90 -26.60 -5.33
CA ARG A 44 5.19 -26.18 -6.70
C ARG A 44 4.03 -26.58 -7.62
N SER A 45 3.66 -25.73 -8.58
CA SER A 45 2.67 -26.10 -9.60
C SER A 45 3.05 -27.43 -10.26
N GLY A 46 2.20 -28.45 -10.07
CA GLY A 46 2.43 -29.82 -10.54
C GLY A 46 2.98 -30.81 -9.51
N GLY A 47 3.23 -30.39 -8.26
CA GLY A 47 3.53 -31.28 -7.14
C GLY A 47 2.27 -31.81 -6.45
N ASP A 48 2.36 -33.00 -5.84
CA ASP A 48 1.25 -33.64 -5.12
C ASP A 48 0.79 -32.80 -3.93
N ALA A 49 -0.24 -31.98 -4.12
CA ALA A 49 -0.85 -31.20 -3.05
C ALA A 49 -1.64 -32.12 -2.10
N ARG A 50 -1.25 -32.15 -0.83
CA ARG A 50 -2.01 -32.85 0.22
C ARG A 50 -3.13 -31.95 0.77
N PRO A 51 -4.21 -32.52 1.35
CA PRO A 51 -5.25 -31.74 2.01
C PRO A 51 -4.64 -30.78 3.04
N GLY A 52 -4.96 -29.48 2.94
CA GLY A 52 -4.40 -28.42 3.79
C GLY A 52 -3.15 -27.72 3.23
N GLN A 53 -2.70 -28.04 2.01
CA GLN A 53 -1.62 -27.32 1.35
C GLN A 53 -2.14 -26.31 0.32
N PHE A 54 -1.50 -25.15 0.26
CA PHE A 54 -1.86 -24.06 -0.65
C PHE A 54 -0.87 -24.03 -1.82
N SER A 55 -1.38 -24.12 -3.05
CA SER A 55 -0.58 -23.96 -4.27
C SER A 55 -0.46 -22.49 -4.64
N VAL A 56 0.66 -22.11 -5.25
CA VAL A 56 0.88 -20.76 -5.79
C VAL A 56 -0.17 -20.44 -6.85
N ALA A 57 -0.74 -19.23 -6.78
CA ALA A 57 -1.57 -18.69 -7.86
C ALA A 57 -0.72 -18.57 -9.14
N LYS A 58 -1.25 -19.02 -10.28
CA LYS A 58 -0.54 -19.00 -11.56
C LYS A 58 -0.10 -17.57 -11.89
N SER A 59 1.17 -17.36 -12.23
CA SER A 59 1.66 -16.07 -12.72
C SER A 59 0.91 -15.68 -13.99
N ALA A 60 0.62 -14.39 -14.16
CA ALA A 60 0.03 -13.85 -15.38
C ALA A 60 1.04 -13.75 -16.55
N CYS A 61 2.30 -14.15 -16.33
CA CYS A 61 3.36 -14.28 -17.32
C CYS A 61 3.70 -15.76 -17.53
#